data_AF-A0A011QFK1-F1
#
_entry.id   AF-A0A011QFK1-F1
#
_cell.length_a   1.000
_cell.length_b   1.000
_cell.length_c   1.000
_cell.angle_alpha   90.00
_cell.angle_beta   90.00
_cell.angle_gamma   90.00
#
_symmetry.space_group_name_H-M   'P 1'
#
loop_
_entity.id
_entity.type
_entity.pdbx_description
1 polymer ?
#
loop_
_entity_poly.entity_id
_entity_poly.type
_entity_poly.pdbx_seq_one_letter_code
_entity_poly.pdbx_strand_id
1 'polypeptide(L)'
;MEEPVFVEPARLAIGMFVVLDLSWLEHPFSFNSFVIRSEDELATLRALGLEKIRIDPSRGTGITVPAAVEKPPALLAAVPEAAPEAAPAAVTRSDQELRIEHNRVLRSSIANAEKQAAIAVRSVRQSTRQFLVEPGQAIEQANALITGIAESLLGNSEVMVHLLGDKGSDDEVYHHSLNVAVLALILGKAMELDSEALQSVGVAAVFHDVGMAELPSRVRLQSENLTQAEEALLRKHCELGAGMALHSGLSKAVACAILQHHEHLDGSGYPNRLSGEQIGRAARIIAIVNHYDHLCNPAKAAAVTPYEALSTMFARNRSWFDAAMLTKLVHVLGVYPPGSIVQLSSGDTAMVISVNSARPLRPMLLVYDALIPKAEAIILDLEQAPQISISKALRAGSLPPPVNEYLSPRKRVAYFFGDGACADSDKES
;
A
#
# COMPACT_ATOMS: atom_id res chain seq x y z
N MET A 1 -18.87 25.89 1.17
CA MET A 1 -18.18 25.64 2.45
C MET A 1 -19.15 26.11 3.52
N GLU A 2 -19.81 25.16 4.19
CA GLU A 2 -20.63 25.51 5.36
C GLU A 2 -19.72 25.95 6.50
N GLU A 3 -20.15 26.95 7.27
CA GLU A 3 -19.38 27.45 8.41
C GLU A 3 -19.25 26.36 9.49
N PRO A 4 -18.08 26.22 10.12
CA PRO A 4 -17.87 25.23 11.18
C PRO A 4 -18.81 25.51 12.37
N VAL A 5 -19.64 24.54 12.72
CA VAL A 5 -20.57 24.63 13.86
C VAL A 5 -19.83 24.21 15.11
N PHE A 6 -19.81 25.07 16.13
CA PHE A 6 -19.20 24.77 17.43
C PHE A 6 -20.27 24.63 18.51
N VAL A 7 -20.10 23.65 19.39
CA VAL A 7 -20.96 23.45 20.55
C VAL A 7 -20.14 23.29 21.82
N GLU A 8 -20.70 23.74 22.93
CA GLU A 8 -20.12 23.50 24.25
C GLU A 8 -20.16 22.00 24.58
N PRO A 9 -19.16 21.42 25.28
CA PRO A 9 -19.14 19.99 25.60
C PRO A 9 -20.38 19.50 26.36
N ALA A 10 -21.02 20.38 27.15
CA ALA A 10 -22.26 20.09 27.85
C ALA A 10 -23.43 19.78 26.89
N ARG A 11 -23.40 20.30 25.66
CA ARG A 11 -24.45 20.16 24.66
C ARG A 11 -24.20 19.01 23.67
N LEU A 12 -23.07 18.31 23.81
CA LEU A 12 -22.81 17.09 23.06
C LEU A 12 -23.81 16.01 23.47
N ALA A 13 -24.22 15.21 22.49
CA ALA A 13 -25.06 14.03 22.69
C ALA A 13 -24.56 12.88 21.82
N ILE A 14 -24.85 11.65 22.26
CA ILE A 14 -24.62 10.44 21.46
C ILE A 14 -25.28 10.61 20.09
N GLY A 15 -24.57 10.29 19.02
CA GLY A 15 -25.00 10.45 17.64
C GLY A 15 -24.53 11.75 16.98
N MET A 16 -23.96 12.70 17.72
CA MET A 16 -23.31 13.86 17.11
C MET A 16 -21.95 13.47 16.51
N PHE A 17 -21.64 14.00 15.32
CA PHE A 17 -20.32 13.88 14.73
C PHE A 17 -19.44 15.03 15.24
N VAL A 18 -18.41 14.73 16.02
CA VAL A 18 -17.47 15.71 16.55
C VAL A 18 -16.21 15.76 15.71
N VAL A 19 -15.61 16.94 15.68
CA VAL A 19 -14.24 17.17 15.22
C VAL A 19 -13.49 17.90 16.32
N LEU A 20 -12.48 17.24 16.87
CA LEU A 20 -11.53 17.75 17.82
C LEU A 20 -10.46 18.52 17.06
N ASP A 21 -10.38 19.82 17.35
CA ASP A 21 -9.29 20.68 16.89
C ASP A 21 -8.12 20.60 17.89
N LEU A 22 -7.81 19.37 18.34
CA LEU A 22 -6.73 19.05 19.27
C LEU A 22 -5.68 18.18 18.57
N SER A 23 -4.50 18.08 19.19
CA SER A 23 -3.58 17.01 18.85
C SER A 23 -4.15 15.67 19.31
N TRP A 24 -3.95 14.63 18.50
CA TRP A 24 -4.30 13.25 18.84
C TRP A 24 -3.64 12.71 20.12
N LEU A 25 -2.52 13.33 20.54
CA LEU A 25 -1.85 13.03 21.80
C LEU A 25 -2.52 13.68 23.01
N GLU A 26 -3.43 14.62 22.79
CA GLU A 26 -4.12 15.37 23.84
C GLU A 26 -5.46 14.72 24.20
N HIS A 27 -5.86 13.65 23.52
CA HIS A 27 -7.11 12.94 23.78
C HIS A 27 -6.96 11.41 23.62
N PRO A 28 -7.80 10.61 24.29
CA PRO A 28 -7.74 9.14 24.20
C PRO A 28 -8.32 8.58 22.90
N PHE A 29 -9.16 9.36 22.20
CA PHE A 29 -9.94 8.86 21.09
C PHE A 29 -9.07 8.29 19.97
N SER A 30 -9.64 7.30 19.29
CA SER A 30 -9.06 6.76 18.08
C SER A 30 -9.11 7.72 16.91
N PHE A 31 -9.77 8.91 17.03
CA PHE A 31 -9.82 9.97 16.01
C PHE A 31 -9.98 11.38 16.58
N ASN A 32 -9.43 12.34 15.84
CA ASN A 32 -9.83 13.73 15.92
C ASN A 32 -11.24 13.94 15.37
N SER A 33 -11.84 13.00 14.63
CA SER A 33 -13.24 13.13 14.20
C SER A 33 -14.01 11.81 14.23
N PHE A 34 -15.16 11.79 14.89
CA PHE A 34 -15.95 10.56 15.05
C PHE A 34 -17.40 10.88 15.45
N VAL A 35 -18.30 9.90 15.27
CA VAL A 35 -19.64 9.93 15.84
C VAL A 35 -19.55 9.46 17.29
N ILE A 36 -20.11 10.23 18.22
CA ILE A 36 -20.23 9.82 19.62
C ILE A 36 -21.20 8.63 19.69
N ARG A 37 -20.76 7.49 20.19
CA ARG A 37 -21.53 6.23 20.21
C ARG A 37 -21.85 5.73 21.61
N SER A 38 -21.15 6.22 22.64
CA SER A 38 -21.35 5.80 24.03
C SER A 38 -21.32 6.98 25.00
N GLU A 39 -21.90 6.75 26.19
CA GLU A 39 -21.77 7.69 27.33
C GLU A 39 -20.31 7.85 27.78
N ASP A 40 -19.48 6.81 27.63
CA ASP A 40 -18.04 6.87 27.95
C ASP A 40 -17.31 7.85 27.03
N GLU A 41 -17.60 7.83 25.72
CA GLU A 41 -17.05 8.80 24.77
C GLU A 41 -17.51 10.22 25.08
N LEU A 42 -18.79 10.38 25.47
CA LEU A 42 -19.37 11.66 25.86
C LEU A 42 -18.72 12.23 27.13
N ALA A 43 -18.53 11.39 28.15
CA ALA A 43 -17.86 11.74 29.38
C ALA A 43 -16.39 12.13 29.13
N THR A 44 -15.72 11.37 28.28
CA THR A 44 -14.34 11.63 27.89
C THR A 44 -14.19 12.95 27.12
N LEU A 45 -15.10 13.27 26.19
CA LEU A 45 -15.10 14.55 25.47
C LEU A 45 -15.31 15.74 26.41
N ARG A 46 -16.17 15.61 27.42
CA ARG A 46 -16.39 16.63 28.45
C ARG A 46 -15.20 16.77 29.39
N ALA A 47 -14.46 15.69 29.63
CA ALA A 47 -13.27 15.68 30.47
C ALA A 47 -12.03 16.31 29.80
N LEU A 48 -12.03 16.52 28.47
CA LEU A 48 -10.94 17.20 27.75
C LEU A 48 -10.79 18.69 28.12
N GLY A 49 -11.78 19.29 28.79
CA GLY A 49 -11.70 20.69 29.25
C GLY A 49 -11.77 21.74 28.14
N LEU A 50 -12.25 21.37 26.95
CA LEU A 50 -12.39 22.29 25.81
C LEU A 50 -13.56 23.26 26.02
N GLU A 51 -13.38 24.55 25.72
CA GLU A 51 -14.49 25.52 25.79
C GLU A 51 -15.56 25.25 24.72
N LYS A 52 -15.12 24.82 23.53
CA LYS A 52 -15.96 24.54 22.37
C LYS A 52 -15.39 23.37 21.58
N ILE A 53 -16.27 22.49 21.11
CA ILE A 53 -15.95 21.35 20.25
C ILE A 53 -16.67 21.55 18.92
N ARG A 54 -15.96 21.36 17.81
CA ARG A 54 -16.54 21.46 16.49
C ARG A 54 -17.40 20.24 16.22
N ILE A 55 -18.55 20.44 15.60
CA ILE A 55 -19.46 19.37 15.17
C ILE A 55 -19.76 19.51 13.69
N ASP A 56 -20.06 18.37 13.06
CA ASP A 56 -20.60 18.31 11.71
C ASP A 56 -22.03 17.73 11.76
N PRO A 57 -23.06 18.59 11.78
CA PRO A 57 -24.45 18.15 11.87
C PRO A 57 -24.89 17.27 10.69
N SER A 58 -24.25 17.40 9.53
CA SER A 58 -24.60 16.65 8.33
C SER A 58 -24.15 15.17 8.40
N ARG A 59 -23.19 14.88 9.28
CA ARG A 59 -22.56 13.56 9.46
C ARG A 59 -22.96 12.86 10.77
N GLY A 60 -23.75 13.52 11.60
CA GLY A 60 -24.33 12.95 12.82
C GLY A 60 -25.53 12.04 12.55
N THR A 61 -25.67 10.99 13.35
CA THR A 61 -26.87 10.15 13.34
C THR A 61 -27.98 10.80 14.16
N GLY A 62 -28.76 11.66 13.51
CA GLY A 62 -30.16 11.93 13.86
C GLY A 62 -30.50 12.36 15.28
N ILE A 63 -29.86 13.43 15.81
CA ILE A 63 -30.39 14.16 16.97
C ILE A 63 -30.55 15.65 16.63
N THR A 64 -31.80 16.11 16.65
CA THR A 64 -32.16 17.53 16.70
C THR A 64 -31.70 18.11 18.04
N VAL A 65 -30.87 19.15 17.99
CA VAL A 65 -30.52 19.96 19.17
C VAL A 65 -31.80 20.36 19.90
N PRO A 66 -32.03 19.97 21.18
CA PRO A 66 -33.15 20.50 21.93
C PRO A 66 -32.96 22.00 22.08
N ALA A 67 -33.93 22.76 21.56
CA ALA A 67 -34.03 24.19 21.77
C ALA A 67 -34.28 24.49 23.26
N ALA A 68 -33.62 25.55 23.72
CA ALA A 68 -33.80 26.31 24.96
C ALA A 68 -34.79 25.76 26.00
N VAL A 69 -34.29 25.51 27.21
CA VAL A 69 -35.12 25.52 28.43
C VAL A 69 -34.58 26.58 29.39
N GLU A 70 -35.49 27.44 29.82
CA GLU A 70 -35.34 28.63 30.66
C GLU A 70 -34.88 28.31 32.10
N LYS A 71 -34.16 29.26 32.73
CA LYS A 71 -34.14 29.45 34.21
C LYS A 71 -35.54 29.91 34.66
N PRO A 72 -36.06 29.69 35.90
CA PRO A 72 -35.39 29.73 37.24
C PRO A 72 -36.08 28.76 38.29
N PRO A 73 -36.02 28.90 39.65
CA PRO A 73 -35.24 29.75 40.55
C PRO A 73 -34.43 29.01 41.64
N ALA A 74 -33.58 29.78 42.32
CA ALA A 74 -32.78 29.37 43.47
C ALA A 74 -33.63 28.97 44.68
N LEU A 75 -33.30 27.82 45.29
CA LEU A 75 -33.68 27.48 46.66
C LEU A 75 -32.50 26.77 47.33
N LEU A 76 -31.99 27.43 48.37
CA LEU A 76 -31.03 26.91 49.33
C LEU A 76 -31.62 25.67 50.02
N ALA A 77 -30.93 24.53 49.93
CA ALA A 77 -31.10 23.42 50.87
C ALA A 77 -29.77 22.66 51.02
N ALA A 78 -29.54 22.20 52.24
CA ALA A 78 -28.26 21.83 52.82
C ALA A 78 -27.55 20.63 52.15
N VAL A 79 -26.23 20.65 52.26
CA VAL A 79 -25.32 19.52 52.03
C VAL A 79 -25.54 18.47 53.14
N PRO A 80 -25.72 17.18 52.81
CA PRO A 80 -25.20 16.09 53.60
C PRO A 80 -23.92 15.56 52.94
N GLU A 81 -22.92 15.43 53.78
CA GLU A 81 -21.56 14.99 53.48
C GLU A 81 -21.50 13.46 53.29
N ALA A 82 -20.68 13.07 52.30
CA ALA A 82 -20.01 11.77 52.08
C ALA A 82 -20.76 10.59 51.42
N ALA A 83 -20.38 10.29 50.17
CA ALA A 83 -19.51 9.14 49.84
C ALA A 83 -18.78 9.41 48.49
N PRO A 84 -17.50 9.01 48.33
CA PRO A 84 -16.74 9.29 47.12
C PRO A 84 -17.14 8.30 46.03
N GLU A 85 -18.03 8.71 45.14
CA GLU A 85 -18.35 7.92 43.94
C GLU A 85 -17.25 8.18 42.90
N ALA A 86 -16.61 7.08 42.51
CA ALA A 86 -15.33 7.04 41.81
C ALA A 86 -15.34 7.85 40.51
N ALA A 87 -14.31 8.68 40.34
CA ALA A 87 -13.94 9.25 39.05
C ALA A 87 -13.64 8.13 38.05
N PRO A 88 -14.29 8.06 36.86
CA PRO A 88 -13.89 7.14 35.82
C PRO A 88 -12.93 7.81 34.83
N ALA A 89 -11.79 7.15 34.66
CA ALA A 89 -10.90 7.10 33.50
C ALA A 89 -10.50 8.42 32.82
N ALA A 90 -9.59 9.16 33.47
CA ALA A 90 -8.53 9.81 32.72
C ALA A 90 -7.80 8.76 31.88
N VAL A 91 -7.48 9.07 30.63
CA VAL A 91 -6.55 8.29 29.80
C VAL A 91 -5.33 7.96 30.65
N THR A 92 -5.14 6.70 31.00
CA THR A 92 -3.96 6.31 31.77
C THR A 92 -2.75 6.58 30.88
N ARG A 93 -1.73 7.25 31.42
CA ARG A 93 -0.43 7.50 30.73
C ARG A 93 0.12 6.24 30.03
N SER A 94 -0.21 5.05 30.54
CA SER A 94 0.11 3.74 29.96
C SER A 94 -0.35 3.57 28.51
N ASP A 95 -1.56 4.02 28.17
CA ASP A 95 -2.16 3.71 26.86
C ASP A 95 -1.56 4.60 25.77
N GLN A 96 -1.17 5.82 26.13
CA GLN A 96 -0.43 6.72 25.26
C GLN A 96 0.99 6.21 25.02
N GLU A 97 1.67 5.76 26.08
CA GLU A 97 3.02 5.18 26.00
C GLU A 97 3.07 3.92 25.13
N LEU A 98 2.09 3.02 25.27
CA LEU A 98 1.96 1.81 24.45
C LEU A 98 1.74 2.14 22.97
N ARG A 99 0.91 3.14 22.65
CA ARG A 99 0.67 3.58 21.25
C ARG A 99 1.91 4.20 20.62
N ILE A 100 2.67 4.98 21.39
CA ILE A 100 3.93 5.59 20.95
C ILE A 100 4.97 4.49 20.67
N GLU A 101 5.13 3.54 21.60
CA GLU A 101 6.07 2.43 21.44
C GLU A 101 5.69 1.54 20.25
N HIS A 102 4.40 1.23 20.08
CA HIS A 102 3.92 0.48 18.93
C HIS A 102 4.22 1.21 17.60
N ASN A 103 3.93 2.51 17.51
CA ASN A 103 4.27 3.30 16.32
C ASN A 103 5.79 3.35 16.06
N ARG A 104 6.61 3.37 17.12
CA ARG A 104 8.08 3.33 17.01
C ARG A 104 8.55 2.02 16.39
N VAL A 105 8.03 0.88 16.84
CA VAL A 105 8.34 -0.45 16.30
C VAL A 105 7.96 -0.53 14.82
N LEU A 106 6.75 -0.11 14.46
CA LEU A 106 6.27 -0.09 13.07
C LEU A 106 7.16 0.75 12.16
N ARG A 107 7.54 1.95 12.60
CA ARG A 107 8.44 2.83 11.86
C ARG A 107 9.84 2.22 11.68
N SER A 108 10.34 1.50 12.68
CA SER A 108 11.60 0.77 12.56
C SER A 108 11.52 -0.37 11.54
N SER A 109 10.41 -1.12 11.52
CA SER A 109 10.20 -2.19 10.53
C SER A 109 10.13 -1.62 9.10
N ILE A 110 9.41 -0.50 8.91
CA ILE A 110 9.36 0.21 7.62
C ILE A 110 10.76 0.66 7.19
N ALA A 111 11.53 1.29 8.07
CA ALA A 111 12.88 1.75 7.75
C ALA A 111 13.83 0.59 7.38
N ASN A 112 13.69 -0.56 8.03
CA ASN A 112 14.45 -1.76 7.68
C ASN A 112 14.07 -2.28 6.29
N ALA A 113 12.78 -2.36 5.97
CA ALA A 113 12.31 -2.76 4.65
C ALA A 113 12.81 -1.81 3.55
N GLU A 114 12.80 -0.50 3.80
CA GLU A 114 13.37 0.50 2.87
C GLU A 114 14.86 0.28 2.60
N LYS A 115 15.63 -0.01 3.66
CA LYS A 115 17.05 -0.31 3.55
C LYS A 115 17.30 -1.57 2.71
N GLN A 116 16.53 -2.63 2.94
CA GLN A 116 16.68 -3.88 2.22
C GLN A 116 16.28 -3.73 0.75
N ALA A 117 15.20 -3.01 0.45
CA ALA A 117 14.82 -2.72 -0.91
C ALA A 117 15.91 -1.91 -1.65
N ALA A 118 16.52 -0.93 -0.99
CA ALA A 118 17.63 -0.18 -1.58
C ALA A 118 18.86 -1.06 -1.88
N ILE A 119 19.13 -2.08 -1.04
CA ILE A 119 20.18 -3.09 -1.31
C ILE A 119 19.79 -3.94 -2.53
N ALA A 120 18.55 -4.40 -2.59
CA ALA A 120 18.04 -5.21 -3.70
C ALA A 120 18.08 -4.46 -5.04
N VAL A 121 17.67 -3.18 -5.09
CA VAL A 121 17.75 -2.36 -6.31
C VAL A 121 19.19 -2.23 -6.79
N ARG A 122 20.15 -2.01 -5.87
CA ARG A 122 21.57 -1.97 -6.24
C ARG A 122 22.06 -3.31 -6.82
N SER A 123 21.60 -4.42 -6.26
CA SER A 123 21.91 -5.76 -6.77
C SER A 123 21.34 -5.99 -8.17
N VAL A 124 20.07 -5.63 -8.41
CA VAL A 124 19.43 -5.68 -9.74
C VAL A 124 20.18 -4.81 -10.75
N ARG A 125 20.56 -3.59 -10.35
CA ARG A 125 21.34 -2.68 -11.20
C ARG A 125 22.69 -3.28 -11.58
N GLN A 126 23.40 -3.86 -10.61
CA GLN A 126 24.69 -4.48 -10.84
C GLN A 126 24.56 -5.68 -11.78
N SER A 127 23.64 -6.62 -11.48
CA SER A 127 23.44 -7.82 -12.29
C SER A 127 23.02 -7.47 -13.72
N THR A 128 22.09 -6.53 -13.91
CA THR A 128 21.62 -6.12 -15.24
C THR A 128 22.74 -5.50 -16.08
N ARG A 129 23.57 -4.63 -15.48
CA ARG A 129 24.71 -4.02 -16.19
C ARG A 129 25.81 -5.04 -16.52
N GLN A 130 26.08 -5.95 -15.60
CA GLN A 130 27.11 -6.98 -15.77
C GLN A 130 26.67 -8.07 -16.75
N PHE A 131 25.37 -8.27 -16.96
CA PHE A 131 24.82 -9.30 -17.85
C PHE A 131 25.41 -9.28 -19.26
N LEU A 132 25.72 -8.09 -19.79
CA LEU A 132 26.30 -7.93 -21.14
C LEU A 132 27.79 -8.29 -21.22
N VAL A 133 28.51 -8.26 -20.09
CA VAL A 133 29.97 -8.41 -20.04
C VAL A 133 30.37 -9.75 -19.42
N GLU A 134 29.77 -10.10 -18.28
CA GLU A 134 30.05 -11.32 -17.51
C GLU A 134 28.72 -11.98 -17.11
N PRO A 135 27.99 -12.59 -18.06
CA PRO A 135 26.66 -13.14 -17.83
C PRO A 135 26.60 -14.17 -16.71
N GLY A 136 27.63 -15.02 -16.57
CA GLY A 136 27.68 -16.02 -15.50
C GLY A 136 27.62 -15.39 -14.10
N GLN A 137 28.40 -14.34 -13.84
CA GLN A 137 28.38 -13.62 -12.56
C GLN A 137 27.06 -12.87 -12.34
N ALA A 138 26.51 -12.26 -13.39
CA ALA A 138 25.22 -11.58 -13.33
C ALA A 138 24.07 -12.53 -12.95
N ILE A 139 24.07 -13.74 -13.54
CA ILE A 139 23.09 -14.78 -13.24
C ILE A 139 23.25 -15.29 -11.81
N GLU A 140 24.48 -15.52 -11.34
CA GLU A 140 24.74 -15.92 -9.96
C GLU A 140 24.24 -14.88 -8.94
N GLN A 141 24.51 -13.59 -9.18
CA GLN A 141 24.01 -12.50 -8.35
C GLN A 141 22.49 -12.42 -8.34
N ALA A 142 21.85 -12.54 -9.52
CA ALA A 142 20.40 -12.55 -9.62
C ALA A 142 19.80 -13.75 -8.86
N ASN A 143 20.37 -14.94 -9.01
CA ASN A 143 19.95 -16.12 -8.26
C ASN A 143 20.05 -15.91 -6.75
N ALA A 144 21.18 -15.39 -6.24
CA ALA A 144 21.37 -15.11 -4.82
C ALA A 144 20.34 -14.10 -4.28
N LEU A 145 20.05 -13.04 -5.05
CA LEU A 145 19.02 -12.07 -4.71
C LEU A 145 17.63 -12.73 -4.63
N ILE A 146 17.25 -13.49 -5.65
CA ILE A 146 15.95 -14.16 -5.72
C ILE A 146 15.79 -15.19 -4.60
N THR A 147 16.84 -15.95 -4.28
CA THR A 147 16.84 -16.88 -3.14
C THR A 147 16.59 -16.13 -1.83
N GLY A 148 17.32 -15.03 -1.57
CA GLY A 148 17.11 -14.24 -0.35
C GLY A 148 15.71 -13.64 -0.23
N ILE A 149 15.13 -13.17 -1.34
CA ILE A 149 13.74 -12.69 -1.38
C ILE A 149 12.75 -13.84 -1.13
N ALA A 150 12.96 -15.00 -1.75
CA ALA A 150 12.11 -16.18 -1.58
C ALA A 150 12.17 -16.77 -0.15
N GLU A 151 13.34 -16.75 0.48
CA GLU A 151 13.51 -17.15 1.89
C GLU A 151 12.79 -16.17 2.83
N SER A 152 12.92 -14.86 2.58
CA SER A 152 12.18 -13.82 3.32
C SER A 152 10.66 -13.99 3.20
N LEU A 153 10.20 -14.44 2.03
CA LEU A 153 8.81 -14.81 1.78
C LEU A 153 8.36 -16.03 2.59
N LEU A 154 9.24 -17.01 2.83
CA LEU A 154 8.92 -18.22 3.58
C LEU A 154 8.95 -18.00 5.10
N GLY A 155 9.81 -17.10 5.57
CA GLY A 155 9.95 -16.77 7.00
C GLY A 155 8.84 -15.89 7.57
N ASN A 156 8.12 -15.13 6.74
CA ASN A 156 7.10 -14.17 7.18
C ASN A 156 5.68 -14.67 6.85
N SER A 157 4.80 -14.67 7.85
CA SER A 157 3.36 -14.97 7.70
C SER A 157 2.56 -13.82 7.07
N GLU A 158 3.15 -12.63 7.00
CA GLU A 158 2.50 -11.41 6.50
C GLU A 158 3.32 -10.81 5.36
N VAL A 159 2.69 -10.63 4.19
CA VAL A 159 3.28 -9.90 3.08
C VAL A 159 3.16 -8.41 3.39
N MET A 160 4.07 -7.89 4.20
CA MET A 160 4.21 -6.45 4.37
C MET A 160 4.70 -5.88 3.05
N VAL A 161 3.82 -5.24 2.28
CA VAL A 161 4.19 -4.52 1.05
C VAL A 161 4.39 -3.06 1.43
N HIS A 162 5.64 -2.61 1.48
CA HIS A 162 5.95 -1.24 1.87
C HIS A 162 6.18 -0.31 0.68
N LEU A 163 5.46 0.82 0.69
CA LEU A 163 5.71 1.95 -0.20
C LEU A 163 7.07 2.57 0.12
N LEU A 164 8.04 2.44 -0.78
CA LEU A 164 9.29 3.18 -0.67
C LEU A 164 9.06 4.67 -0.97
N GLY A 165 9.51 5.53 -0.06
CA GLY A 165 9.66 6.95 -0.33
C GLY A 165 10.71 7.20 -1.40
N ASP A 166 10.34 7.96 -2.42
CA ASP A 166 11.18 8.41 -3.52
C ASP A 166 12.45 9.15 -3.07
N LYS A 167 13.58 8.75 -3.66
CA LYS A 167 14.74 9.61 -3.89
C LYS A 167 15.10 9.47 -5.37
N GLY A 168 14.59 10.40 -6.19
CA GLY A 168 14.74 10.39 -7.63
C GLY A 168 16.18 10.07 -8.07
N SER A 169 16.33 9.05 -8.90
CA SER A 169 17.60 8.70 -9.52
C SER A 169 17.37 8.01 -10.87
N ASP A 170 18.44 7.94 -11.67
CA ASP A 170 18.64 7.17 -12.92
C ASP A 170 18.30 5.65 -12.83
N ASP A 171 17.68 5.19 -11.74
CA ASP A 171 17.49 3.77 -11.40
C ASP A 171 16.07 3.25 -11.66
N GLU A 172 15.21 4.00 -12.34
CA GLU A 172 13.78 3.68 -12.54
C GLU A 172 13.56 2.28 -13.13
N VAL A 173 14.37 1.93 -14.13
CA VAL A 173 14.33 0.62 -14.80
C VAL A 173 14.67 -0.51 -13.82
N TYR A 174 15.58 -0.29 -12.88
CA TYR A 174 15.98 -1.32 -11.90
C TYR A 174 14.94 -1.46 -10.78
N HIS A 175 14.25 -0.37 -10.42
CA HIS A 175 13.07 -0.43 -9.55
C HIS A 175 11.95 -1.24 -10.19
N HIS A 176 11.70 -1.02 -11.49
CA HIS A 176 10.73 -1.79 -12.26
C HIS A 176 11.06 -3.29 -12.25
N SER A 177 12.28 -3.67 -12.66
CA SER A 177 12.73 -5.06 -12.63
C SER A 177 12.61 -5.71 -11.24
N LEU A 178 12.95 -4.96 -10.16
CA LEU A 178 12.80 -5.48 -8.80
C LEU A 178 11.33 -5.67 -8.42
N ASN A 179 10.46 -4.70 -8.71
CA ASN A 179 9.03 -4.79 -8.41
C ASN A 179 8.37 -5.97 -9.13
N VAL A 180 8.65 -6.11 -10.43
CA VAL A 180 8.17 -7.24 -11.23
C VAL A 180 8.66 -8.55 -10.63
N ALA A 181 9.92 -8.64 -10.20
CA ALA A 181 10.46 -9.84 -9.55
C ALA A 181 9.77 -10.15 -8.21
N VAL A 182 9.64 -9.18 -7.31
CA VAL A 182 8.99 -9.39 -6.01
C VAL A 182 7.52 -9.80 -6.19
N LEU A 183 6.77 -9.11 -7.04
CA LEU A 183 5.38 -9.43 -7.32
C LEU A 183 5.23 -10.80 -7.99
N ALA A 184 6.13 -11.16 -8.91
CA ALA A 184 6.13 -12.46 -9.56
C ALA A 184 6.41 -13.59 -8.57
N LEU A 185 7.30 -13.38 -7.58
CA LEU A 185 7.56 -14.34 -6.51
C LEU A 185 6.36 -14.47 -5.56
N ILE A 186 5.72 -13.37 -5.18
CA ILE A 186 4.49 -13.40 -4.35
C ILE A 186 3.39 -14.18 -5.07
N LEU A 187 3.11 -13.85 -6.33
CA LEU A 187 2.09 -14.52 -7.12
C LEU A 187 2.46 -15.98 -7.41
N GLY A 188 3.72 -16.26 -7.73
CA GLY A 188 4.24 -17.61 -7.95
C GLY A 188 4.08 -18.50 -6.72
N LYS A 189 4.44 -18.01 -5.53
CA LYS A 189 4.22 -18.72 -4.27
C LYS A 189 2.73 -18.98 -4.02
N ALA A 190 1.88 -17.98 -4.24
CA ALA A 190 0.44 -18.10 -4.06
C ALA A 190 -0.25 -19.00 -5.12
N MET A 191 0.47 -19.29 -6.20
CA MET A 191 0.15 -20.27 -7.24
C MET A 191 0.84 -21.62 -7.00
N GLU A 192 1.49 -21.81 -5.86
CA GLU A 192 2.11 -23.07 -5.44
C GLU A 192 3.19 -23.55 -6.43
N LEU A 193 3.98 -22.62 -6.97
CA LEU A 193 5.20 -22.99 -7.67
C LEU A 193 6.21 -23.62 -6.71
N ASP A 194 6.88 -24.67 -7.16
CA ASP A 194 8.03 -25.24 -6.44
C ASP A 194 9.22 -24.27 -6.46
N SER A 195 10.25 -24.57 -5.66
CA SER A 195 11.42 -23.70 -5.50
C SER A 195 12.17 -23.45 -6.80
N GLU A 196 12.26 -24.44 -7.69
CA GLU A 196 12.98 -24.31 -8.98
C GLU A 196 12.20 -23.41 -9.95
N ALA A 197 10.90 -23.61 -10.05
CA ALA A 197 10.00 -22.78 -10.85
C ALA A 197 9.93 -21.35 -10.32
N LEU A 198 9.91 -21.18 -8.99
CA LEU A 198 9.92 -19.87 -8.34
C LEU A 198 11.23 -19.12 -8.61
N GLN A 199 12.37 -19.79 -8.51
CA GLN A 199 13.68 -19.23 -8.86
C GLN A 199 13.72 -18.83 -10.34
N SER A 200 13.25 -19.71 -11.24
CA SER A 200 13.19 -19.43 -12.68
C SER A 200 12.31 -18.21 -13.01
N VAL A 201 11.14 -18.09 -12.38
CA VAL A 201 10.24 -16.93 -12.53
C VAL A 201 10.90 -15.65 -12.01
N GLY A 202 11.56 -15.71 -10.85
CA GLY A 202 12.26 -14.55 -10.27
C GLY A 202 13.40 -14.05 -11.16
N VAL A 203 14.25 -14.96 -11.66
CA VAL A 203 15.35 -14.61 -12.57
C VAL A 203 14.82 -14.07 -13.90
N ALA A 204 13.79 -14.70 -14.46
CA ALA A 204 13.14 -14.19 -15.67
C ALA A 204 12.56 -12.79 -15.47
N ALA A 205 11.97 -12.51 -14.31
CA ALA A 205 11.42 -11.20 -13.97
C ALA A 205 12.52 -10.13 -13.80
N VAL A 206 13.68 -10.46 -13.24
CA VAL A 206 14.81 -9.51 -13.17
C VAL A 206 15.30 -9.11 -14.57
N PHE A 207 15.38 -10.08 -15.49
CA PHE A 207 15.94 -9.88 -16.82
C PHE A 207 14.91 -9.74 -17.95
N HIS A 208 13.61 -9.59 -17.66
CA HIS A 208 12.56 -9.60 -18.68
C HIS A 208 12.75 -8.53 -19.76
N ASP A 209 13.28 -7.36 -19.37
CA ASP A 209 13.57 -6.23 -20.24
C ASP A 209 15.05 -6.11 -20.65
N VAL A 210 15.89 -7.13 -20.42
CA VAL A 210 17.34 -7.04 -20.70
C VAL A 210 17.64 -6.77 -22.18
N GLY A 211 16.75 -7.21 -23.08
CA GLY A 211 16.85 -6.95 -24.51
C GLY A 211 16.67 -5.47 -24.89
N MET A 212 16.17 -4.62 -24.00
CA MET A 212 16.12 -3.18 -24.21
C MET A 212 17.52 -2.60 -24.43
N ALA A 213 18.57 -3.19 -23.83
CA ALA A 213 19.94 -2.71 -23.93
C ALA A 213 20.49 -2.70 -25.38
N GLU A 214 19.95 -3.58 -26.24
CA GLU A 214 20.31 -3.68 -27.66
C GLU A 214 19.56 -2.66 -28.55
N LEU A 215 18.58 -1.93 -27.98
CA LEU A 215 17.80 -0.96 -28.74
C LEU A 215 18.46 0.42 -28.74
N PRO A 216 18.35 1.19 -29.85
CA PRO A 216 18.82 2.57 -29.90
C PRO A 216 18.21 3.42 -28.77
N SER A 217 19.02 4.30 -28.16
CA SER A 217 18.57 5.16 -27.06
C SER A 217 17.31 5.96 -27.37
N ARG A 218 17.12 6.38 -28.64
CA ARG A 218 15.90 7.06 -29.09
C ARG A 218 14.64 6.21 -28.88
N VAL A 219 14.69 4.91 -29.16
CA VAL A 219 13.56 3.98 -29.00
C VAL A 219 13.40 3.60 -27.53
N ARG A 220 14.51 3.27 -26.86
CA ARG A 220 14.51 2.84 -25.45
C ARG A 220 14.05 3.93 -24.48
N LEU A 221 14.42 5.19 -24.69
CA LEU A 221 14.15 6.28 -23.76
C LEU A 221 12.84 7.02 -24.06
N GLN A 222 12.21 6.80 -25.22
CA GLN A 222 11.02 7.54 -25.63
C GLN A 222 9.77 6.64 -25.56
N SER A 223 8.87 6.94 -24.62
CA SER A 223 7.61 6.19 -24.45
C SER A 223 6.40 6.87 -25.10
N GLU A 224 6.56 8.08 -25.64
CA GLU A 224 5.48 8.86 -26.25
C GLU A 224 5.83 9.22 -27.70
N ASN A 225 4.81 9.26 -28.56
CA ASN A 225 4.93 9.63 -29.97
C ASN A 225 5.92 8.75 -30.77
N LEU A 226 6.04 7.48 -30.41
CA LEU A 226 6.77 6.51 -31.25
C LEU A 226 6.02 6.31 -32.57
N THR A 227 6.77 6.32 -33.67
CA THR A 227 6.26 5.89 -34.97
C THR A 227 5.98 4.39 -34.95
N GLN A 228 5.16 3.89 -35.88
CA GLN A 228 4.87 2.46 -36.01
C GLN A 228 6.16 1.62 -36.18
N ALA A 229 7.17 2.16 -36.87
CA ALA A 229 8.46 1.49 -37.05
C ALA A 229 9.29 1.45 -35.75
N GLU A 230 9.30 2.54 -34.98
CA GLU A 230 9.96 2.58 -33.68
C GLU A 230 9.25 1.69 -32.66
N GLU A 231 7.92 1.60 -32.70
CA GLU A 231 7.16 0.68 -31.86
C GLU A 231 7.46 -0.78 -32.23
N ALA A 232 7.50 -1.10 -33.53
CA ALA A 232 7.89 -2.44 -33.99
C ALA A 232 9.32 -2.81 -33.55
N LEU A 233 10.24 -1.84 -33.54
CA LEU A 233 11.60 -2.03 -33.04
C LEU A 233 11.64 -2.18 -31.52
N LEU A 234 10.83 -1.41 -30.77
CA LEU A 234 10.71 -1.53 -29.33
C LEU A 234 10.28 -2.95 -28.94
N ARG A 235 9.28 -3.51 -29.62
CA ARG A 235 8.79 -4.88 -29.37
C ARG A 235 9.83 -5.98 -29.58
N LYS A 236 10.94 -5.70 -30.28
CA LYS A 236 12.04 -6.66 -30.46
C LYS A 236 12.85 -6.93 -29.20
N HIS A 237 12.70 -6.13 -28.13
CA HIS A 237 13.39 -6.40 -26.87
C HIS A 237 13.07 -7.79 -26.30
N CYS A 238 11.86 -8.34 -26.52
CA CYS A 238 11.51 -9.68 -26.03
C CYS A 238 12.36 -10.76 -26.74
N GLU A 239 12.47 -10.68 -28.08
CA GLU A 239 13.26 -11.62 -28.87
C GLU A 239 14.76 -11.49 -28.58
N LEU A 240 15.26 -10.26 -28.49
CA LEU A 240 16.66 -9.96 -28.18
C LEU A 240 17.01 -10.47 -26.78
N GLY A 241 16.19 -10.14 -25.77
CA GLY A 241 16.39 -10.57 -24.39
C GLY A 241 16.36 -12.09 -24.24
N ALA A 242 15.44 -12.78 -24.92
CA ALA A 242 15.39 -14.24 -24.90
C ALA A 242 16.62 -14.88 -25.56
N GLY A 243 17.10 -14.32 -26.67
CA GLY A 243 18.34 -14.76 -27.32
C GLY A 243 19.56 -14.58 -26.40
N MET A 244 19.67 -13.41 -25.76
CA MET A 244 20.73 -13.13 -24.80
C MET A 244 20.68 -14.10 -23.62
N ALA A 245 19.49 -14.36 -23.07
CA ALA A 245 19.32 -15.33 -21.98
C ALA A 245 19.86 -16.72 -22.35
N LEU A 246 19.51 -17.25 -23.53
CA LEU A 246 19.99 -18.54 -23.99
C LEU A 246 21.51 -18.57 -24.19
N HIS A 247 22.07 -17.53 -24.81
CA HIS A 247 23.51 -17.45 -25.06
C HIS A 247 24.32 -17.33 -23.75
N SER A 248 23.73 -16.70 -22.75
CA SER A 248 24.29 -16.53 -21.40
C SER A 248 24.18 -17.77 -20.51
N GLY A 249 23.55 -18.86 -21.00
CA GLY A 249 23.41 -20.11 -20.25
C GLY A 249 22.18 -20.19 -19.33
N LEU A 250 21.24 -19.25 -19.42
CA LEU A 250 19.95 -19.38 -18.74
C LEU A 250 19.11 -20.50 -19.36
N SER A 251 18.22 -21.08 -18.55
CA SER A 251 17.36 -22.18 -18.99
C SER A 251 16.38 -21.73 -20.09
N LYS A 252 15.93 -22.69 -20.91
CA LYS A 252 14.87 -22.44 -21.90
C LYS A 252 13.58 -21.91 -21.26
N ALA A 253 13.28 -22.31 -20.02
CA ALA A 253 12.11 -21.82 -19.30
C ALA A 253 12.22 -20.31 -19.01
N VAL A 254 13.39 -19.86 -18.54
CA VAL A 254 13.68 -18.44 -18.29
C VAL A 254 13.62 -17.64 -19.60
N ALA A 255 14.31 -18.11 -20.65
CA ALA A 255 14.28 -17.44 -21.95
C ALA A 255 12.88 -17.37 -22.56
N CYS A 256 12.06 -18.42 -22.40
CA CYS A 256 10.68 -18.43 -22.85
C CYS A 256 9.82 -17.42 -22.09
N ALA A 257 10.01 -17.29 -20.78
CA ALA A 257 9.32 -16.29 -19.98
C ALA A 257 9.68 -14.86 -20.41
N ILE A 258 10.97 -14.60 -20.69
CA ILE A 258 11.45 -13.33 -21.25
C ILE A 258 10.86 -13.07 -22.64
N LEU A 259 10.76 -14.09 -23.50
CA LEU A 259 10.18 -13.91 -24.85
C LEU A 259 8.69 -13.53 -24.81
N GLN A 260 7.95 -14.08 -23.85
CA GLN A 260 6.49 -14.08 -23.87
C GLN A 260 5.85 -13.11 -22.86
N HIS A 261 6.62 -12.31 -22.12
CA HIS A 261 6.08 -11.50 -21.03
C HIS A 261 5.14 -10.36 -21.46
N HIS A 262 5.05 -10.07 -22.76
CA HIS A 262 4.09 -9.16 -23.38
C HIS A 262 3.00 -9.87 -24.22
N GLU A 263 2.93 -11.20 -24.15
CA GLU A 263 1.83 -11.96 -24.75
C GLU A 263 0.58 -11.84 -23.87
N HIS A 264 -0.59 -11.78 -24.51
CA HIS A 264 -1.88 -11.69 -23.85
C HIS A 264 -2.69 -12.94 -24.14
N LEU A 265 -3.47 -13.44 -23.18
CA LEU A 265 -4.23 -14.68 -23.38
C LEU A 265 -5.22 -14.64 -24.55
N ASP A 266 -5.72 -13.46 -24.92
CA ASP A 266 -6.58 -13.24 -26.08
C ASP A 266 -5.86 -13.13 -27.43
N GLY A 267 -4.52 -13.27 -27.45
CA GLY A 267 -3.70 -13.19 -28.66
C GLY A 267 -3.41 -11.76 -29.14
N SER A 268 -3.84 -10.73 -28.41
CA SER A 268 -3.58 -9.33 -28.77
C SER A 268 -2.15 -8.85 -28.47
N GLY A 269 -1.39 -9.64 -27.72
CA GLY A 269 -0.02 -9.34 -27.28
C GLY A 269 1.04 -9.51 -28.38
N TYR A 270 2.30 -9.55 -27.96
CA TYR A 270 3.47 -9.67 -28.85
C TYR A 270 4.61 -10.41 -28.14
N PRO A 271 5.65 -10.90 -28.85
CA PRO A 271 5.93 -10.77 -30.29
C PRO A 271 5.22 -11.77 -31.20
N ASN A 272 4.86 -12.95 -30.70
CA ASN A 272 4.36 -14.08 -31.48
C ASN A 272 2.82 -14.16 -31.53
N ARG A 273 2.11 -13.32 -30.76
CA ARG A 273 0.63 -13.29 -30.67
C ARG A 273 0.07 -14.62 -30.21
N LEU A 274 0.71 -15.18 -29.19
CA LEU A 274 0.29 -16.43 -28.58
C LEU A 274 -0.99 -16.22 -27.79
N SER A 275 -1.78 -17.29 -27.66
CA SER A 275 -3.06 -17.26 -26.94
C SER A 275 -3.18 -18.44 -25.98
N GLY A 276 -3.95 -18.27 -24.91
CA GLY A 276 -4.29 -19.36 -23.99
C GLY A 276 -3.07 -20.16 -23.53
N GLU A 277 -3.14 -21.48 -23.75
CA GLU A 277 -2.13 -22.45 -23.32
C GLU A 277 -0.79 -22.38 -24.06
N GLN A 278 -0.68 -21.58 -25.11
CA GLN A 278 0.59 -21.37 -25.83
C GLN A 278 1.57 -20.51 -25.03
N ILE A 279 1.07 -19.72 -24.08
CA ILE A 279 1.87 -18.85 -23.22
C ILE A 279 2.28 -19.66 -21.98
N GLY A 280 3.58 -19.75 -21.71
CA GLY A 280 4.10 -20.48 -20.55
C GLY A 280 3.63 -19.89 -19.22
N ARG A 281 3.48 -20.74 -18.21
CA ARG A 281 2.98 -20.33 -16.87
C ARG A 281 3.79 -19.18 -16.26
N ALA A 282 5.12 -19.24 -16.36
CA ALA A 282 6.02 -18.18 -15.90
C ALA A 282 5.78 -16.86 -16.63
N ALA A 283 5.60 -16.89 -17.95
CA ALA A 283 5.30 -15.71 -18.76
C ALA A 283 3.97 -15.07 -18.37
N ARG A 284 2.91 -15.88 -18.11
CA ARG A 284 1.61 -15.36 -17.64
C ARG A 284 1.72 -14.63 -16.31
N ILE A 285 2.51 -15.18 -15.38
CA ILE A 285 2.77 -14.53 -14.08
C ILE A 285 3.47 -13.19 -14.29
N ILE A 286 4.55 -13.17 -15.07
CA ILE A 286 5.31 -11.93 -15.35
C ILE A 286 4.43 -10.92 -16.08
N ALA A 287 3.67 -11.31 -17.10
CA ALA A 287 2.80 -10.40 -17.86
C ALA A 287 1.78 -9.68 -16.97
N ILE A 288 1.17 -10.40 -16.03
CA ILE A 288 0.21 -9.82 -15.06
C ILE A 288 0.89 -8.78 -14.19
N VAL A 289 1.99 -9.12 -13.54
CA VAL A 289 2.64 -8.24 -12.57
C VAL A 289 3.39 -7.09 -13.25
N ASN A 290 3.91 -7.33 -14.46
CA ASN A 290 4.55 -6.33 -15.29
C ASN A 290 3.54 -5.24 -15.69
N HIS A 291 2.36 -5.62 -16.18
CA HIS A 291 1.32 -4.65 -16.53
C HIS A 291 0.81 -3.88 -15.31
N TYR A 292 0.64 -4.57 -14.19
CA TYR A 292 0.27 -3.92 -12.93
C TYR A 292 1.31 -2.88 -12.48
N ASP A 293 2.60 -3.21 -12.51
CA ASP A 293 3.66 -2.26 -12.16
C ASP A 293 3.73 -1.10 -13.16
N HIS A 294 3.56 -1.34 -14.46
CA HIS A 294 3.48 -0.27 -15.47
C HIS A 294 2.33 0.72 -15.25
N LEU A 295 1.20 0.27 -14.69
CA LEU A 295 0.09 1.16 -14.32
C LEU A 295 0.41 1.97 -13.05
N CYS A 296 1.04 1.34 -12.06
CA CYS A 296 1.38 1.97 -10.79
C CYS A 296 2.60 2.90 -10.88
N ASN A 297 3.55 2.57 -11.76
CA ASN A 297 4.88 3.17 -11.87
C ASN A 297 5.25 3.45 -13.34
N PRO A 298 4.40 4.14 -14.13
CA PRO A 298 4.73 4.46 -15.52
C PRO A 298 5.96 5.38 -15.61
N ALA A 299 6.78 5.18 -16.64
CA ALA A 299 7.99 5.98 -16.84
C ALA A 299 7.72 7.48 -17.10
N LYS A 300 6.63 7.81 -17.80
CA LYS A 300 6.30 9.20 -18.21
C LYS A 300 4.84 9.61 -18.08
N ALA A 301 3.93 8.65 -18.07
CA ALA A 301 2.49 8.92 -17.91
C ALA A 301 2.15 9.21 -16.43
N ALA A 302 0.91 9.66 -16.19
CA ALA A 302 0.42 9.79 -14.83
C ALA A 302 0.20 8.40 -14.21
N ALA A 303 0.95 8.10 -13.14
CA ALA A 303 0.73 6.92 -12.30
C ALA A 303 -0.72 6.88 -11.78
N VAL A 304 -1.32 5.69 -11.80
CA VAL A 304 -2.60 5.43 -11.11
C VAL A 304 -2.34 4.78 -9.77
N THR A 305 -3.28 4.90 -8.83
CA THR A 305 -3.14 4.17 -7.55
C THR A 305 -3.18 2.66 -7.78
N PRO A 306 -2.55 1.86 -6.92
CA PRO A 306 -2.65 0.40 -6.92
C PRO A 306 -4.08 -0.15 -7.00
N TYR A 307 -5.01 0.45 -6.26
CA TYR A 307 -6.43 0.14 -6.39
C TYR A 307 -6.98 0.41 -7.80
N GLU A 308 -6.67 1.56 -8.39
CA GLU A 308 -7.07 1.90 -9.76
C GLU A 308 -6.43 0.98 -10.80
N ALA A 309 -5.17 0.55 -10.58
CA ALA A 309 -4.48 -0.40 -11.45
C ALA A 309 -5.19 -1.76 -11.46
N LEU A 310 -5.45 -2.35 -10.29
CA LEU A 310 -6.22 -3.60 -10.19
C LEU A 310 -7.63 -3.44 -10.77
N SER A 311 -8.32 -2.35 -10.44
CA SER A 311 -9.66 -2.09 -10.98
C SER A 311 -9.65 -2.03 -12.51
N THR A 312 -8.65 -1.38 -13.10
CA THR A 312 -8.46 -1.30 -14.56
C THR A 312 -8.19 -2.68 -15.16
N MET A 313 -7.30 -3.47 -14.55
CA MET A 313 -7.00 -4.82 -15.00
C MET A 313 -8.23 -5.72 -15.02
N PHE A 314 -9.07 -5.67 -13.97
CA PHE A 314 -10.30 -6.44 -13.89
C PHE A 314 -11.39 -5.96 -14.85
N ALA A 315 -11.57 -4.65 -14.96
CA ALA A 315 -12.68 -4.09 -15.72
C ALA A 315 -12.41 -4.01 -17.22
N ARG A 316 -11.15 -3.78 -17.62
CA ARG A 316 -10.78 -3.44 -19.01
C ARG A 316 -9.81 -4.42 -19.65
N ASN A 317 -8.92 -5.04 -18.88
CA ASN A 317 -7.87 -5.92 -19.42
C ASN A 317 -8.07 -7.39 -19.03
N ARG A 318 -9.29 -7.79 -18.61
CA ARG A 318 -9.56 -9.15 -18.12
C ARG A 318 -9.21 -10.23 -19.14
N SER A 319 -9.41 -9.97 -20.44
CA SER A 319 -9.09 -10.92 -21.51
C SER A 319 -7.59 -11.13 -21.71
N TRP A 320 -6.73 -10.25 -21.19
CA TRP A 320 -5.29 -10.34 -21.36
C TRP A 320 -4.65 -11.36 -20.42
N PHE A 321 -5.31 -11.65 -19.29
CA PHE A 321 -4.71 -12.32 -18.15
C PHE A 321 -5.44 -13.59 -17.75
N ASP A 322 -4.69 -14.52 -17.17
CA ASP A 322 -5.25 -15.72 -16.57
C ASP A 322 -6.14 -15.31 -15.38
N ALA A 323 -7.42 -15.69 -15.43
CA ALA A 323 -8.39 -15.26 -14.45
C ALA A 323 -8.06 -15.74 -13.03
N ALA A 324 -7.50 -16.95 -12.88
CA ALA A 324 -7.13 -17.50 -11.59
C ALA A 324 -5.90 -16.78 -11.01
N MET A 325 -4.90 -16.49 -11.85
CA MET A 325 -3.72 -15.73 -11.44
C MET A 325 -4.06 -14.29 -11.08
N LEU A 326 -4.88 -13.61 -11.89
CA LEU A 326 -5.32 -12.24 -11.62
C LEU A 326 -6.14 -12.16 -10.32
N THR A 327 -7.03 -13.13 -10.08
CA THR A 327 -7.77 -13.24 -8.81
C THR A 327 -6.83 -13.46 -7.63
N LYS A 328 -5.81 -14.31 -7.80
CA LYS A 328 -4.83 -14.54 -6.74
C LYS A 328 -4.00 -13.29 -6.45
N LEU A 329 -3.62 -12.51 -7.47
CA LEU A 329 -2.92 -11.25 -7.30
C LEU A 329 -3.71 -10.29 -6.39
N VAL A 330 -5.03 -10.17 -6.57
CA VAL A 330 -5.87 -9.35 -5.68
C VAL A 330 -5.88 -9.89 -4.26
N HIS A 331 -5.95 -11.20 -4.09
CA HIS A 331 -5.95 -11.78 -2.74
C HIS A 331 -4.64 -11.53 -1.99
N VAL A 332 -3.49 -11.65 -2.67
CA VAL A 332 -2.18 -11.46 -2.02
C VAL A 332 -1.89 -9.99 -1.74
N LEU A 333 -2.26 -9.09 -2.65
CA LEU A 333 -2.08 -7.64 -2.48
C LEU A 333 -3.17 -7.01 -1.62
N GLY A 334 -4.29 -7.70 -1.40
CA GLY A 334 -5.47 -7.21 -0.72
C GLY A 334 -6.40 -6.39 -1.60
N VAL A 335 -7.62 -6.17 -1.09
CA VAL A 335 -8.64 -5.37 -1.77
C VAL A 335 -8.19 -3.91 -1.95
N TYR A 336 -7.41 -3.41 -0.98
CA TYR A 336 -6.77 -2.11 -1.01
C TYR A 336 -5.25 -2.30 -0.91
N PRO A 337 -4.54 -2.49 -2.03
CA PRO A 337 -3.10 -2.70 -1.99
C PRO A 337 -2.35 -1.49 -1.42
N PRO A 338 -1.14 -1.67 -0.88
CA PRO A 338 -0.36 -0.53 -0.40
C PRO A 338 -0.07 0.47 -1.52
N GLY A 339 -0.25 1.75 -1.19
CA GLY A 339 -0.29 2.87 -2.13
C GLY A 339 -1.72 3.30 -2.49
N SER A 340 -2.72 2.49 -2.14
CA SER A 340 -4.12 2.89 -2.28
C SER A 340 -4.46 4.01 -1.31
N ILE A 341 -5.24 4.97 -1.78
CA ILE A 341 -5.79 6.04 -0.94
C ILE A 341 -7.23 5.70 -0.62
N VAL A 342 -7.60 5.82 0.64
CA VAL A 342 -8.88 5.39 1.16
C VAL A 342 -9.49 6.47 2.04
N GLN A 343 -10.83 6.51 2.06
CA GLN A 343 -11.59 7.26 3.03
C GLN A 343 -12.11 6.30 4.10
N LEU A 344 -11.85 6.60 5.37
CA LEU A 344 -12.30 5.80 6.50
C LEU A 344 -13.76 6.08 6.83
N SER A 345 -14.39 5.22 7.62
CA SER A 345 -15.74 5.44 8.15
C SER A 345 -15.82 6.68 9.06
N SER A 346 -14.69 7.14 9.61
CA SER A 346 -14.56 8.44 10.29
C SER A 346 -14.54 9.63 9.32
N GLY A 347 -14.45 9.39 8.02
CA GLY A 347 -14.30 10.41 6.97
C GLY A 347 -12.87 10.87 6.72
N ASP A 348 -11.93 10.51 7.59
CA ASP A 348 -10.51 10.82 7.42
C ASP A 348 -9.96 10.13 6.17
N THR A 349 -8.98 10.78 5.55
CA THR A 349 -8.28 10.23 4.40
C THR A 349 -6.98 9.58 4.85
N ALA A 350 -6.70 8.39 4.35
CA ALA A 350 -5.51 7.64 4.69
C ALA A 350 -4.91 6.95 3.47
N MET A 351 -3.64 6.57 3.57
CA MET A 351 -2.94 5.75 2.59
C MET A 351 -2.66 4.38 3.16
N VAL A 352 -2.93 3.33 2.41
CA VAL A 352 -2.54 1.97 2.80
C VAL A 352 -1.03 1.83 2.69
N ILE A 353 -0.36 1.44 3.78
CA ILE A 353 1.09 1.27 3.83
C ILE A 353 1.54 -0.18 3.99
N SER A 354 0.63 -1.07 4.38
CA SER A 354 0.86 -2.51 4.51
C SER A 354 -0.48 -3.24 4.49
N VAL A 355 -0.48 -4.49 4.03
CA VAL A 355 -1.64 -5.37 3.99
C VAL A 355 -1.26 -6.70 4.63
N ASN A 356 -2.16 -7.25 5.45
CA ASN A 356 -2.07 -8.63 5.87
C ASN A 356 -2.90 -9.50 4.91
N SER A 357 -2.25 -10.41 4.17
CA SER A 357 -2.95 -11.30 3.23
C SER A 357 -3.94 -12.25 3.92
N ALA A 358 -3.75 -12.56 5.21
CA ALA A 358 -4.72 -13.33 5.99
C ALA A 358 -5.98 -12.51 6.34
N ARG A 359 -5.87 -11.17 6.37
CA ARG A 359 -6.97 -10.25 6.66
C ARG A 359 -7.00 -9.05 5.69
N PRO A 360 -7.37 -9.26 4.41
CA PRO A 360 -7.27 -8.25 3.35
C PRO A 360 -8.05 -6.94 3.56
N LEU A 361 -9.02 -6.94 4.49
CA LEU A 361 -9.86 -5.78 4.81
C LEU A 361 -9.38 -5.01 6.05
N ARG A 362 -8.28 -5.45 6.68
CA ARG A 362 -7.69 -4.83 7.87
C ARG A 362 -6.23 -4.40 7.60
N PRO A 363 -5.98 -3.55 6.60
CA PRO A 363 -4.63 -3.05 6.35
C PRO A 363 -4.15 -2.06 7.41
N MET A 364 -2.84 -1.78 7.37
CA MET A 364 -2.24 -0.66 8.09
C MET A 364 -2.28 0.61 7.25
N LEU A 365 -2.56 1.73 7.89
CA LEU A 365 -2.87 2.99 7.26
C LEU A 365 -2.01 4.13 7.80
N LEU A 366 -1.49 4.97 6.90
CA LEU A 366 -0.95 6.29 7.24
C LEU A 366 -2.07 7.31 7.12
N VAL A 367 -2.54 7.86 8.24
CA VAL A 367 -3.67 8.79 8.26
C VAL A 367 -3.18 10.21 7.98
N TYR A 368 -3.90 10.94 7.13
CA TYR A 368 -3.67 12.37 6.92
C TYR A 368 -4.20 13.18 8.10
N ASP A 369 -3.35 14.05 8.65
CA ASP A 369 -3.76 15.08 9.59
C ASP A 369 -3.10 16.40 9.18
N ALA A 370 -3.88 17.48 9.10
CA ALA A 370 -3.40 18.79 8.68
C ALA A 370 -2.47 19.46 9.71
N LEU A 371 -2.56 19.06 10.98
CA LEU A 371 -1.80 19.63 12.09
C LEU A 371 -0.52 18.86 12.39
N ILE A 372 -0.40 17.61 11.94
CA ILE A 372 0.72 16.71 12.28
C ILE A 372 1.60 16.52 11.06
N PRO A 373 2.90 16.89 11.08
CA PRO A 373 3.82 16.61 9.97
C PRO A 373 3.85 15.13 9.59
N LYS A 374 4.08 14.80 8.31
CA LYS A 374 4.15 13.41 7.81
C LYS A 374 5.12 12.53 8.61
N ALA A 375 6.24 13.11 9.03
CA ALA A 375 7.25 12.43 9.83
C ALA A 375 6.72 11.91 11.17
N GLU A 376 5.65 12.50 11.69
CA GLU A 376 4.98 12.17 12.96
C GLU A 376 3.58 11.59 12.74
N ALA A 377 3.17 11.40 11.48
CA ALA A 377 1.87 10.86 11.11
C ALA A 377 1.58 9.53 11.79
N ILE A 378 0.33 9.35 12.19
CA ILE A 378 -0.12 8.14 12.88
C ILE A 378 -0.21 7.00 11.87
N ILE A 379 0.43 5.89 12.22
CA ILE A 379 0.17 4.60 11.59
C ILE A 379 -0.95 3.92 12.38
N LEU A 380 -2.08 3.72 11.72
CA LEU A 380 -3.26 3.05 12.24
C LEU A 380 -3.30 1.61 11.72
N ASP A 381 -3.25 0.66 12.64
CA ASP A 381 -3.55 -0.74 12.36
C ASP A 381 -5.05 -0.99 12.52
N LEU A 382 -5.74 -1.33 11.43
CA LEU A 382 -7.17 -1.60 11.47
C LEU A 382 -7.52 -2.89 12.21
N GLU A 383 -6.57 -3.79 12.44
CA GLU A 383 -6.76 -4.97 13.28
C GLU A 383 -7.01 -4.59 14.74
N GLN A 384 -6.25 -3.61 15.23
CA GLN A 384 -6.37 -3.08 16.59
C GLN A 384 -7.52 -2.07 16.75
N ALA A 385 -8.18 -1.71 15.64
CA ALA A 385 -9.22 -0.70 15.60
C ALA A 385 -10.50 -1.23 14.92
N PRO A 386 -11.22 -2.20 15.55
CA PRO A 386 -12.35 -2.91 14.96
C PRO A 386 -13.51 -2.00 14.50
N GLN A 387 -13.67 -0.85 15.16
CA GLN A 387 -14.72 0.15 14.98
C GLN A 387 -14.57 1.02 13.72
N ILE A 388 -13.43 0.93 13.02
CA ILE A 388 -13.18 1.63 11.76
C ILE A 388 -13.14 0.65 10.63
N SER A 389 -13.73 1.08 9.52
CA SER A 389 -13.64 0.39 8.25
C SER A 389 -13.26 1.36 7.14
N ILE A 390 -12.76 0.81 6.05
CA ILE A 390 -12.58 1.56 4.81
C ILE A 390 -13.95 1.75 4.16
N SER A 391 -14.39 3.00 4.01
CA SER A 391 -15.67 3.32 3.37
C SER A 391 -15.59 3.23 1.84
N LYS A 392 -14.51 3.76 1.25
CA LYS A 392 -14.24 3.71 -0.19
C LYS A 392 -12.78 4.00 -0.50
N ALA A 393 -12.31 3.53 -1.66
CA ALA A 393 -11.07 3.99 -2.26
C ALA A 393 -11.27 5.35 -2.95
N LEU A 394 -10.24 6.17 -2.92
CA LEU A 394 -10.17 7.48 -3.57
C LEU A 394 -9.18 7.43 -4.73
N ARG A 395 -9.52 8.13 -5.82
CA ARG A 395 -8.59 8.28 -6.95
C ARG A 395 -7.54 9.33 -6.62
N ALA A 396 -6.30 9.12 -7.05
CA ALA A 396 -5.23 10.10 -6.83
C ALA A 396 -5.57 11.49 -7.42
N GLY A 397 -6.33 11.55 -8.52
CA GLY A 397 -6.80 12.79 -9.15
C GLY A 397 -7.84 13.58 -8.35
N SER A 398 -8.50 12.95 -7.38
CA SER A 398 -9.60 13.54 -6.60
C SER A 398 -9.18 14.15 -5.27
N LEU A 399 -7.90 14.03 -4.92
CA LEU A 399 -7.39 14.45 -3.62
C LEU A 399 -7.18 15.97 -3.55
N PRO A 400 -7.56 16.62 -2.43
CA PRO A 400 -7.18 17.99 -2.18
C PRO A 400 -5.65 18.17 -2.21
N PRO A 401 -5.11 19.30 -2.70
CA PRO A 401 -3.67 19.56 -2.75
C PRO A 401 -2.90 19.25 -1.45
N PRO A 402 -3.35 19.67 -0.24
CA PRO A 402 -2.60 19.39 0.99
C PRO A 402 -2.58 17.91 1.35
N VAL A 403 -3.65 17.17 1.06
CA VAL A 403 -3.71 15.71 1.27
C VAL A 403 -2.78 14.99 0.30
N ASN A 404 -2.77 15.44 -0.97
CA ASN A 404 -1.92 14.87 -2.00
C ASN A 404 -0.43 15.11 -1.72
N GLU A 405 -0.06 16.31 -1.26
CA GLU A 405 1.31 16.61 -0.84
C GLU A 405 1.73 15.75 0.36
N TYR A 406 0.87 15.66 1.37
CA TYR A 406 1.13 14.90 2.58
C TYR A 406 1.30 13.40 2.33
N LEU A 407 0.27 12.75 1.79
CA LEU A 407 0.29 11.32 1.55
C LEU A 407 1.25 10.97 0.42
N SER A 408 1.45 11.88 -0.54
CA SER A 408 2.30 11.68 -1.72
C SER A 408 2.02 10.35 -2.43
N PRO A 409 0.76 10.03 -2.80
CA PRO A 409 0.42 8.75 -3.44
C PRO A 409 1.19 8.46 -4.74
N ARG A 410 1.79 9.50 -5.36
CA ARG A 410 2.26 9.48 -6.75
C ARG A 410 3.77 9.41 -6.94
N LYS A 411 4.55 8.96 -5.95
CA LYS A 411 6.01 9.00 -6.10
C LYS A 411 6.64 7.70 -6.59
N ARG A 412 6.21 6.54 -6.09
CA ARG A 412 6.40 5.18 -6.65
C ARG A 412 5.96 4.16 -5.62
N VAL A 413 5.43 3.03 -6.08
CA VAL A 413 5.14 1.88 -5.22
C VAL A 413 6.26 0.88 -5.41
N ALA A 414 6.99 0.56 -4.35
CA ALA A 414 7.83 -0.62 -4.34
C ALA A 414 7.20 -1.68 -3.45
N TYR A 415 7.63 -2.92 -3.66
CA TYR A 415 7.11 -4.06 -2.93
C TYR A 415 8.31 -4.69 -2.21
N PHE A 416 8.32 -4.67 -0.88
CA PHE A 416 9.40 -5.27 -0.10
C PHE A 416 8.91 -5.69 1.29
N PHE A 417 9.41 -6.83 1.76
CA PHE A 417 9.02 -7.48 3.01
C PHE A 417 9.60 -6.79 4.25
N GLY A 418 8.78 -6.61 5.27
CA GLY A 418 9.19 -6.24 6.63
C GLY A 418 8.99 -7.40 7.60
N ASP A 419 9.68 -7.35 8.74
CA ASP A 419 9.43 -8.27 9.85
C ASP A 419 8.11 -7.89 10.50
N GLY A 420 7.20 -8.87 10.64
CA GLY A 420 5.92 -8.75 11.36
C GLY A 420 6.11 -8.09 12.72
N ALA A 421 5.44 -6.96 12.96
CA ALA A 421 5.50 -6.28 14.27
C ALA A 421 4.64 -6.97 15.34
N CYS A 422 4.20 -8.20 15.09
CA CYS A 422 3.55 -9.00 16.11
C CYS A 422 4.65 -9.59 16.99
N ALA A 423 5.01 -8.84 18.04
CA ALA A 423 5.75 -9.40 19.16
C ALA A 423 4.98 -10.62 19.68
N ASP A 424 5.69 -11.73 19.85
CA ASP A 424 5.26 -12.90 20.61
C ASP A 424 4.64 -12.43 21.94
N SER A 425 3.30 -12.37 22.03
CA SER A 425 2.58 -12.24 23.30
C SER A 425 1.88 -13.53 23.71
N ASP A 426 1.85 -14.55 22.84
CA ASP A 426 1.03 -15.76 23.04
C ASP A 426 1.87 -17.03 23.27
N LYS A 427 3.10 -16.88 23.76
CA LYS A 427 3.90 -18.00 24.28
C LYS A 427 4.33 -17.76 25.73
N GLU A 428 3.37 -17.78 26.64
CA GLU A 428 3.52 -18.31 28.00
C GLU A 428 2.16 -18.32 28.70
N SER A 429 1.49 -19.47 28.67
CA SER A 429 0.48 -19.90 29.65
C SER A 429 0.43 -21.42 29.69
#